data_AF-A0A6M0MB08-F1
#
_entry.id   AF-A0A6M0MB08-F1
#
_cell.length_a   1.000
_cell.length_b   1.000
_cell.length_c   1.000
_cell.angle_alpha   90.00
_cell.angle_beta   90.00
_cell.angle_gamma   90.00
#
_symmetry.space_group_name_H-M   'P 1'
#
loop_
_entity.id
_entity.type
_entity.pdbx_description
1 polymer ?
#
loop_
_entity_poly.entity_id
_entity_poly.type
_entity_poly.pdbx_seq_one_letter_code
_entity_poly.pdbx_strand_id
1 'polypeptide(L)'
;GKHSPLGKLYLKNNNAKIVLIGTDFESNTSIHLAEHYLNRKTIIQSSYVLKNLKKSRVIFKDIPLDIYDDFLEFQRYFESKNEINRRKIYKGYLSVYNFRDVVEQAIEYYKLKDFIEGNNRSSQ
;
A
#
# COMPACT_ATOMS: atom_id res chain seq x y z
N GLY A 1 -2.97 -0.47 -8.40
CA GLY A 1 -3.39 0.88 -8.85
C GLY A 1 -4.90 0.98 -9.06
N LYS A 2 -5.41 2.07 -9.63
CA LYS A 2 -6.84 2.43 -9.72
C LYS A 2 -7.79 1.35 -10.26
N HIS A 3 -7.34 0.53 -11.21
CA HIS A 3 -8.17 -0.54 -11.82
C HIS A 3 -8.04 -1.91 -11.12
N SER A 4 -7.25 -2.02 -10.05
CA SER A 4 -7.08 -3.25 -9.27
C SER A 4 -8.28 -3.51 -8.34
N PRO A 5 -8.38 -4.70 -7.72
CA PRO A 5 -9.38 -4.96 -6.68
C PRO A 5 -9.39 -3.91 -5.57
N LEU A 6 -8.21 -3.51 -5.09
CA LEU A 6 -8.06 -2.46 -4.07
C LEU A 6 -8.54 -1.10 -4.59
N GLY A 7 -8.19 -0.73 -5.83
CA GLY A 7 -8.67 0.51 -6.44
C GLY A 7 -10.19 0.55 -6.62
N LYS A 8 -10.80 -0.58 -6.97
CA LYS A 8 -12.26 -0.71 -7.02
C LYS A 8 -12.90 -0.59 -5.64
N LEU A 9 -12.29 -1.20 -4.61
CA LEU A 9 -12.76 -1.10 -3.23
C LEU A 9 -12.72 0.35 -2.75
N TYR A 10 -11.60 1.04 -3.00
CA TYR A 10 -11.42 2.47 -2.68
C TYR A 10 -12.48 3.37 -3.30
N LEU A 11 -12.84 3.13 -4.56
CA LEU A 11 -13.79 3.95 -5.29
C LEU A 11 -15.25 3.68 -4.93
N LYS A 12 -15.58 2.45 -4.51
CA LYS A 12 -16.97 2.00 -4.38
C LYS A 12 -17.47 1.88 -2.93
N ASN A 13 -16.57 1.79 -1.95
CA ASN A 13 -16.97 1.55 -0.56
C ASN A 13 -16.15 2.40 0.42
N ASN A 14 -16.73 3.50 0.87
CA ASN A 14 -16.11 4.39 1.85
C ASN A 14 -15.98 3.75 3.25
N ASN A 15 -16.73 2.69 3.53
CA ASN A 15 -16.75 2.02 4.84
C ASN A 15 -16.00 0.68 4.82
N ALA A 16 -15.25 0.40 3.76
CA ALA A 16 -14.41 -0.79 3.69
C ALA A 16 -13.44 -0.83 4.87
N LYS A 17 -13.19 -2.04 5.39
CA LYS A 17 -12.30 -2.26 6.52
C LYS A 17 -11.15 -3.19 6.12
N ILE A 18 -10.00 -2.97 6.74
CA ILE A 18 -8.87 -3.89 6.75
C ILE A 18 -8.93 -4.63 8.08
N VAL A 19 -8.84 -5.96 8.03
CA VAL A 19 -8.77 -6.80 9.23
C VAL A 19 -7.44 -7.54 9.20
N LEU A 20 -6.59 -7.27 10.19
CA LEU A 20 -5.32 -7.94 10.37
C LEU A 20 -5.45 -8.93 11.54
N ILE A 21 -5.14 -10.20 11.28
CA ILE A 21 -5.29 -11.30 12.24
C ILE A 21 -3.93 -11.92 12.48
N GLY A 22 -3.35 -11.69 13.66
CA GLY A 22 -2.02 -12.20 14.00
C GLY A 22 -0.90 -11.61 13.14
N THR A 23 -1.16 -10.50 12.46
CA THR A 23 -0.26 -9.82 11.55
C THR A 23 -0.41 -8.30 11.71
N ASP A 24 0.41 -7.56 11.00
CA ASP A 24 0.52 -6.10 11.06
C ASP A 24 0.68 -5.52 9.64
N PHE A 25 1.11 -4.26 9.54
CA PHE A 25 1.19 -3.53 8.28
C PHE A 25 2.22 -4.10 7.29
N GLU A 26 3.17 -4.94 7.72
CA GLU A 26 4.08 -5.65 6.80
C GLU A 26 3.30 -6.45 5.75
N SER A 27 2.14 -6.99 6.14
CA SER A 27 1.26 -7.77 5.26
C SER A 27 0.16 -6.93 4.58
N ASN A 28 0.08 -5.63 4.86
CA ASN A 28 -1.05 -4.80 4.47
C ASN A 28 -0.91 -4.24 3.05
N THR A 29 -1.36 -5.03 2.07
CA THR A 29 -1.34 -4.66 0.64
C THR A 29 -2.10 -3.37 0.28
N SER A 30 -2.93 -2.80 1.17
CA SER A 30 -3.58 -1.51 0.90
C SER A 30 -2.57 -0.38 0.74
N ILE A 31 -1.41 -0.48 1.39
CA ILE A 31 -0.36 0.54 1.34
C ILE A 31 0.18 0.67 -0.10
N HIS A 32 0.34 -0.44 -0.82
CA HIS A 32 0.73 -0.40 -2.24
C HIS A 32 -0.27 0.35 -3.11
N LEU A 33 -1.56 0.36 -2.77
CA LEU A 33 -2.53 1.19 -3.49
C LEU A 33 -2.18 2.68 -3.34
N ALA A 34 -1.76 3.12 -2.16
CA ALA A 34 -1.31 4.50 -1.94
C ALA A 34 -0.09 4.83 -2.80
N GLU A 35 0.88 3.93 -2.89
CA GLU A 35 2.08 4.15 -3.72
C GLU A 35 1.75 4.39 -5.20
N HIS A 36 0.70 3.76 -5.73
CA HIS A 36 0.21 4.00 -7.09
C HIS A 36 -0.36 5.41 -7.33
N TYR A 37 -0.62 6.19 -6.27
CA TYR A 37 -1.09 7.58 -6.38
C TYR A 37 0.04 8.62 -6.25
N LEU A 38 1.30 8.19 -6.06
CA LEU A 38 2.45 9.09 -5.84
C LEU A 38 3.13 9.55 -7.14
N ASN A 39 2.59 9.21 -8.32
CA ASN A 39 3.14 9.58 -9.63
C ASN A 39 4.64 9.25 -9.83
N ARG A 40 5.13 8.18 -9.18
CA ARG A 40 6.51 7.72 -9.31
C ARG A 40 6.83 7.20 -10.71
N LYS A 41 8.13 7.21 -11.07
CA LYS A 41 8.61 6.72 -12.36
C LYS A 41 8.26 5.24 -12.55
N THR A 42 7.66 4.91 -13.69
CA THR A 42 7.28 3.52 -13.98
C THR A 42 8.48 2.65 -14.35
N ILE A 43 8.43 1.37 -13.98
CA ILE A 43 9.32 0.30 -14.39
C ILE A 43 8.65 -0.61 -15.42
N ILE A 44 9.46 -1.32 -16.22
CA ILE A 44 8.98 -2.34 -17.15
C ILE A 44 9.14 -3.71 -16.48
N GLN A 45 8.06 -4.48 -16.44
CA GLN A 45 8.05 -5.83 -15.92
C GLN A 45 7.58 -6.81 -16.99
N SER A 46 7.84 -8.10 -16.78
CA SER A 46 7.31 -9.15 -17.63
C SER A 46 6.88 -10.36 -16.82
N SER A 47 5.80 -11.02 -17.24
CA SER A 47 5.32 -12.25 -16.62
C SER A 47 4.79 -13.21 -17.69
N TYR A 48 4.62 -14.47 -17.33
CA TYR A 48 3.95 -15.45 -18.18
C TYR A 48 2.48 -15.57 -17.75
N VAL A 49 1.58 -15.45 -18.72
CA VAL A 49 0.15 -15.63 -18.53
C VAL A 49 -0.40 -16.66 -19.50
N LEU A 50 -1.54 -17.26 -19.16
CA LEU A 50 -2.29 -18.06 -20.11
C LEU A 50 -3.12 -17.13 -21.00
N LYS A 51 -2.83 -17.13 -22.30
CA LYS A 51 -3.63 -16.44 -23.33
C LYS A 51 -4.09 -17.49 -24.31
N ASN A 52 -5.42 -17.66 -24.44
CA ASN A 52 -6.02 -18.70 -25.29
C ASN A 52 -5.45 -20.11 -25.02
N LEU A 53 -5.38 -20.49 -23.73
CA LEU A 53 -4.82 -21.77 -23.25
C LEU A 53 -3.33 -22.00 -23.57
N LYS A 54 -2.60 -20.98 -24.05
CA LYS A 54 -1.17 -21.05 -24.32
C LYS A 54 -0.38 -20.11 -23.42
N LYS A 55 0.72 -20.60 -22.86
CA LYS A 55 1.67 -19.80 -22.07
C LYS A 55 2.29 -18.72 -22.96
N SER A 56 2.05 -17.46 -22.61
CA SER A 56 2.52 -16.29 -23.36
C SER A 56 3.23 -15.33 -22.41
N ARG A 57 4.40 -14.82 -22.81
CA ARG A 57 5.07 -13.75 -22.07
C ARG A 57 4.39 -12.42 -22.39
N VAL A 58 4.01 -11.67 -21.35
CA VAL A 58 3.51 -10.31 -21.45
C VAL A 58 4.51 -9.35 -20.83
N ILE A 59 4.63 -8.17 -21.43
CA ILE A 59 5.44 -7.05 -20.93
C ILE A 59 4.46 -5.95 -20.56
N PHE A 60 4.63 -5.37 -19.38
CA PHE A 60 3.74 -4.33 -18.86
C PHE A 60 4.51 -3.29 -18.05
N LYS A 61 3.91 -2.12 -17.87
CA LYS A 61 4.44 -1.06 -17.02
C LYS A 61 3.83 -1.17 -15.62
N ASP A 62 4.64 -0.91 -14.62
CA ASP A 62 4.21 -0.81 -13.22
C ASP A 62 5.00 0.29 -12.49
N ILE A 63 4.75 0.50 -11.22
CA ILE A 63 5.60 1.33 -10.36
C ILE A 63 6.53 0.46 -9.49
N PRO A 64 7.67 1.00 -9.05
CA PRO A 64 8.36 0.40 -7.91
C PRO A 64 7.46 0.53 -6.68
N LEU A 65 7.19 -0.62 -6.07
CA LEU A 65 6.52 -0.71 -4.78
C LEU A 65 7.57 -0.87 -3.70
N ASP A 66 7.24 -0.45 -2.48
CA ASP A 66 8.04 -0.67 -1.30
C ASP A 66 9.48 -0.11 -1.40
N ILE A 67 9.58 1.15 -1.78
CA ILE A 67 10.88 1.83 -1.95
C ILE A 67 11.60 2.07 -0.61
N TYR A 68 10.84 2.13 0.49
CA TYR A 68 11.34 2.50 1.80
C TYR A 68 11.35 1.37 2.83
N ASP A 69 10.66 0.25 2.60
CA ASP A 69 10.60 -0.91 3.52
C ASP A 69 10.28 -0.50 4.97
N ASP A 70 9.27 0.37 5.12
CA ASP A 70 8.99 1.13 6.35
C ASP A 70 7.53 0.98 6.83
N PHE A 71 6.87 -0.11 6.46
CA PHE A 71 5.43 -0.28 6.71
C PHE A 71 5.08 -0.24 8.20
N LEU A 72 5.97 -0.72 9.07
CA LEU A 72 5.80 -0.59 10.53
C LEU A 72 6.02 0.83 11.05
N GLU A 73 6.87 1.63 10.41
CA GLU A 73 6.98 3.07 10.73
C GLU A 73 5.69 3.79 10.37
N PHE A 74 5.18 3.53 9.16
CA PHE A 74 3.89 4.07 8.73
C PHE A 74 2.76 3.61 9.65
N GLN A 75 2.74 2.35 10.10
CA GLN A 75 1.77 1.89 11.09
C GLN A 75 1.84 2.72 12.37
N ARG A 76 3.03 2.89 12.97
CA ARG A 76 3.18 3.70 14.19
C ARG A 76 2.70 5.14 13.99
N TYR A 77 3.04 5.74 12.85
CA TYR A 77 2.56 7.06 12.46
C TYR A 77 1.02 7.10 12.38
N PHE A 78 0.39 6.13 11.70
CA PHE A 78 -1.05 6.04 11.57
C PHE A 78 -1.73 5.84 12.94
N GLU A 79 -1.28 4.88 13.74
CA GLU A 79 -1.86 4.56 15.04
C GLU A 79 -1.67 5.68 16.08
N SER A 80 -0.68 6.57 15.89
CA SER A 80 -0.52 7.77 16.73
C SER A 80 -1.57 8.85 16.48
N LYS A 81 -2.25 8.80 15.33
CA LYS A 81 -3.21 9.82 14.87
C LYS A 81 -4.66 9.34 14.87
N ASN A 82 -4.87 8.03 14.97
CA ASN A 82 -6.18 7.41 14.78
C ASN A 82 -6.45 6.43 15.93
N GLU A 83 -7.70 6.39 16.39
CA GLU A 83 -8.13 5.36 17.33
C GLU A 83 -8.24 4.00 16.62
N ILE A 84 -7.61 2.98 17.19
CA ILE A 84 -7.55 1.64 16.60
C ILE A 84 -8.31 0.65 17.45
N ASN A 85 -9.23 -0.09 16.81
CA ASN A 85 -9.85 -1.23 17.46
C ASN A 85 -8.90 -2.43 17.37
N ARG A 86 -8.15 -2.66 18.45
CA ARG A 86 -7.23 -3.79 18.60
C ARG A 86 -7.66 -4.67 19.77
N ARG A 87 -7.74 -5.99 19.54
CA ARG A 87 -8.06 -6.99 20.55
C ARG A 87 -7.02 -8.10 20.54
N LYS A 88 -6.60 -8.56 21.72
CA LYS A 88 -5.71 -9.71 21.83
C LYS A 88 -6.48 -10.99 21.48
N ILE A 89 -5.89 -11.84 20.64
CA ILE A 89 -6.42 -13.16 20.28
C ILE A 89 -5.30 -14.20 20.42
N TYR A 90 -5.45 -15.17 21.33
CA TYR A 90 -4.38 -16.13 21.65
C TYR A 90 -3.01 -15.46 21.86
N LYS A 91 -2.04 -15.73 20.98
CA LYS A 91 -0.66 -15.21 21.02
C LYS A 91 -0.46 -13.95 20.17
N GLY A 92 -1.51 -13.45 19.49
CA GLY A 92 -1.43 -12.30 18.60
C GLY A 92 -2.52 -11.27 18.85
N TYR A 93 -2.74 -10.40 17.86
CA TYR A 93 -3.76 -9.36 17.89
C TYR A 93 -4.64 -9.44 16.66
N LEU A 94 -5.90 -9.08 16.85
CA LEU A 94 -6.84 -8.73 15.79
C LEU A 94 -6.95 -7.22 15.80
N SER A 95 -6.68 -6.58 14.67
CA SER A 95 -6.86 -5.15 14.51
C SER A 95 -7.72 -4.84 13.29
N VAL A 96 -8.57 -3.82 13.44
CA VAL A 96 -9.48 -3.37 12.38
C VAL A 96 -9.20 -1.91 12.06
N TYR A 97 -8.95 -1.62 10.79
CA TYR A 97 -8.66 -0.28 10.29
C TYR A 97 -9.70 0.13 9.25
N ASN A 98 -9.96 1.43 9.13
CA ASN A 98 -10.66 1.96 7.98
C ASN A 98 -9.75 1.90 6.76
N PHE A 99 -10.21 1.26 5.69
CA PHE A 99 -9.42 1.09 4.47
C PHE A 99 -9.06 2.42 3.81
N ARG A 100 -10.01 3.35 3.72
CA ARG A 100 -9.77 4.64 3.06
C ARG A 100 -8.80 5.48 3.86
N ASP A 101 -8.97 5.56 5.18
CA ASP A 101 -8.11 6.36 6.05
C ASP A 101 -6.65 5.89 5.96
N VAL A 102 -6.42 4.57 5.93
CA VAL A 102 -5.07 4.00 5.75
C VAL A 102 -4.48 4.40 4.40
N VAL A 103 -5.24 4.29 3.31
CA VAL A 103 -4.77 4.64 1.96
C VAL A 103 -4.46 6.14 1.87
N GLU A 104 -5.36 7.01 2.32
CA GLU A 104 -5.19 8.46 2.24
C GLU A 104 -4.02 8.95 3.09
N GLN A 105 -3.88 8.45 4.32
CA GLN A 105 -2.75 8.82 5.17
C GLN A 105 -1.42 8.26 4.67
N ALA A 106 -1.42 7.08 4.04
CA ALA A 106 -0.23 6.54 3.37
C ALA A 106 0.19 7.41 2.18
N ILE A 107 -0.77 7.90 1.38
CA ILE A 107 -0.48 8.83 0.28
C ILE A 107 0.24 10.07 0.82
N GLU A 108 -0.29 10.69 1.87
CA GLU A 108 0.31 11.91 2.43
C GLU A 108 1.67 11.63 3.09
N TYR A 109 1.80 10.51 3.81
CA TYR A 109 3.05 10.08 4.43
C TYR A 109 4.17 9.91 3.38
N TYR A 110 3.90 9.16 2.32
CA TYR A 110 4.91 8.91 1.30
C TYR A 110 5.15 10.07 0.34
N LYS A 111 4.16 10.95 0.10
CA LYS A 111 4.42 12.23 -0.61
C LYS A 111 5.45 13.07 0.12
N LEU A 112 5.31 13.19 1.45
CA LEU A 112 6.26 13.94 2.26
C LEU A 112 7.64 13.28 2.25
N LYS A 113 7.70 11.95 2.36
CA LYS A 113 8.96 11.20 2.31
C LYS A 113 9.66 11.32 0.95
N ASP A 114 8.92 11.21 -0.15
CA ASP A 114 9.43 11.42 -1.52
C ASP A 114 10.00 12.85 -1.68
N PHE A 115 9.35 13.87 -1.09
CA PHE A 115 9.82 15.26 -1.11
C PHE A 115 11.12 15.45 -0.32
N ILE A 116 11.20 14.91 0.90
CA ILE A 116 12.39 15.02 1.76
C ILE A 116 13.59 14.34 1.07
N GLU A 117 13.41 13.11 0.58
CA GLU A 117 14.46 12.35 -0.10
C GLU A 117 14.87 12.98 -1.43
N GLY A 118 13.92 13.56 -2.18
CA GLY A 118 14.21 14.31 -3.39
C GLY A 118 15.09 15.54 -3.14
N ASN A 119 14.81 16.30 -2.08
CA ASN A 119 15.61 17.46 -1.70
C ASN A 119 17.03 17.07 -1.27
N ASN A 120 17.16 16.00 -0.47
CA ASN A 120 18.45 15.47 -0.03
C ASN A 120 19.35 15.08 -1.21
N ARG A 121 18.78 14.51 -2.28
CA ARG A 121 19.52 14.14 -3.51
C ARG A 121 19.88 15.33 -4.41
N SER A 122 19.17 16.45 -4.29
CA SER A 122 19.46 17.67 -5.06
C SER A 122 20.50 18.58 -4.41
N SER A 123 20.81 18.34 -3.13
CA SER A 123 21.78 19.10 -2.33
C SER A 123 23.16 18.40 -2.22
N GLN A 124 23.37 17.31 -2.96
CA GLN A 124 24.64 16.60 -3.16
C GLN A 124 25.12 16.79 -4.59
#